data_AF-A0A9W5UNM6-F1
#
_entry.id   AF-A0A9W5UNM6-F1
#
_cell.length_a   1.000
_cell.length_b   1.000
_cell.length_c   1.000
_cell.angle_alpha   90.00
_cell.angle_beta   90.00
_cell.angle_gamma   90.00
#
_symmetry.space_group_name_H-M   'P 1'
#
loop_
_entity.id
_entity.type
_entity.pdbx_description
1 polymer ?
#
loop_
_entity_poly.entity_id
_entity_poly.type
_entity_poly.pdbx_seq_one_letter_code
_entity_poly.pdbx_strand_id
1 'polypeptide(L)'
;MRTADLTDGLIAGAVGTAALNIVTYLDMTARARPASQTPEQSAGKLAGAFHLSLGPPQQADNRRSGLGALLGYGLGAAATVGFALLARGRRQPLLRAATLLGGGLMTLSDGSLTLLGVTDPRTWRRVDWLADIVPHLTFGLTAAATWNRLRPSTGSRA
;
A
#
# COMPACT_ATOMS: atom_id res chain seq x y z
N MET A 1 3.86 11.15 -21.16
CA MET A 1 3.00 10.10 -20.55
C MET A 1 1.57 10.47 -20.85
N ARG A 2 0.69 9.49 -21.05
CA ARG A 2 -0.73 9.80 -21.24
C ARG A 2 -1.41 9.84 -19.89
N THR A 3 -2.42 10.69 -19.71
CA THR A 3 -3.23 10.75 -18.49
C THR A 3 -3.80 9.37 -18.14
N ALA A 4 -4.14 8.59 -19.17
CA ALA A 4 -4.54 7.19 -19.06
C ALA A 4 -3.53 6.32 -18.31
N ASP A 5 -2.22 6.58 -18.41
CA ASP A 5 -1.21 5.78 -17.73
C ASP A 5 -1.24 5.95 -16.21
N LEU A 6 -1.55 7.16 -15.75
CA LEU A 6 -1.69 7.48 -14.33
C LEU A 6 -3.00 6.90 -13.79
N THR A 7 -4.09 7.03 -14.54
CA THR A 7 -5.39 6.43 -14.20
C THR A 7 -5.29 4.91 -14.09
N ASP A 8 -4.62 4.26 -15.05
CA ASP A 8 -4.38 2.81 -15.01
C ASP A 8 -3.54 2.41 -13.79
N GLY A 9 -2.57 3.24 -13.42
CA GLY A 9 -1.79 3.08 -12.19
C GLY A 9 -2.69 3.14 -10.95
N LEU A 10 -3.55 4.14 -10.85
CA LEU A 10 -4.51 4.27 -9.74
C LEU A 10 -5.49 3.09 -9.65
N ILE A 11 -5.99 2.60 -10.79
CA ILE A 11 -6.85 1.41 -10.84
C ILE A 11 -6.09 0.19 -10.32
N ALA A 12 -4.85 -0.02 -10.79
CA ALA A 12 -3.99 -1.10 -10.30
C ALA A 12 -3.73 -0.98 -8.79
N GLY A 13 -3.54 0.25 -8.28
CA GLY A 13 -3.37 0.54 -6.85
C GLY A 13 -4.61 0.23 -6.03
N ALA A 14 -5.79 0.59 -6.53
CA ALA A 14 -7.06 0.29 -5.89
C ALA A 14 -7.29 -1.22 -5.78
N VAL A 15 -7.05 -1.97 -6.86
CA VAL A 15 -7.17 -3.45 -6.87
C VAL A 15 -6.14 -4.08 -5.93
N GLY A 16 -4.89 -3.63 -5.98
CA GLY A 16 -3.84 -4.09 -5.07
C GLY A 16 -4.20 -3.89 -3.60
N THR A 17 -4.66 -2.68 -3.26
CA THR A 17 -5.04 -2.31 -1.89
C THR A 17 -6.25 -3.11 -1.42
N ALA A 18 -7.23 -3.34 -2.29
CA ALA A 18 -8.37 -4.19 -1.97
C ALA A 18 -7.93 -5.63 -1.65
N ALA A 19 -7.05 -6.21 -2.46
CA ALA A 19 -6.53 -7.56 -2.23
C ALA A 19 -5.70 -7.66 -0.93
N LEU A 20 -4.86 -6.66 -0.66
CA LEU A 20 -4.11 -6.53 0.61
C LEU A 20 -5.05 -6.49 1.81
N ASN A 21 -6.10 -5.66 1.76
CA ASN A 21 -7.08 -5.54 2.84
C ASN A 21 -7.85 -6.85 3.05
N ILE A 22 -8.26 -7.53 1.96
CA ILE A 22 -8.92 -8.85 2.05
C ILE A 22 -8.04 -9.84 2.80
N VAL A 23 -6.77 -9.97 2.42
CA VAL A 23 -5.84 -10.89 3.09
C VAL A 23 -5.64 -10.50 4.55
N THR A 24 -5.52 -9.21 4.84
CA THR A 24 -5.37 -8.70 6.22
C THR A 24 -6.59 -9.01 7.08
N TYR A 25 -7.81 -8.86 6.55
CA TYR A 25 -9.04 -9.16 7.29
C TYR A 25 -9.30 -10.66 7.44
N LEU A 26 -8.99 -11.45 6.41
CA LEU A 26 -9.02 -12.92 6.52
C LEU A 26 -8.08 -13.39 7.61
N ASP A 27 -6.89 -12.81 7.67
CA ASP A 27 -5.89 -13.10 8.68
C ASP A 27 -6.35 -12.76 10.10
N MET A 28 -6.93 -11.57 10.27
CA MET A 28 -7.54 -11.17 11.55
C MET A 28 -8.66 -12.11 11.98
N THR A 29 -9.51 -12.53 11.05
CA THR A 29 -10.62 -13.45 11.30
C THR A 29 -10.11 -14.84 11.68
N ALA A 30 -9.15 -15.38 10.92
CA ALA A 30 -8.64 -16.74 11.13
C ALA A 30 -7.81 -16.86 12.41
N ARG A 31 -7.02 -15.83 12.76
CA ARG A 31 -6.15 -15.83 13.95
C ARG A 31 -6.77 -15.15 15.17
N ALA A 32 -7.98 -14.60 15.05
CA ALA A 32 -8.66 -13.79 16.08
C ALA A 32 -7.76 -12.69 16.68
N ARG A 33 -6.87 -12.10 15.86
CA ARG A 33 -5.95 -11.05 16.33
C ARG A 33 -6.60 -9.66 16.20
N PRO A 34 -6.25 -8.71 17.07
CA PRO A 34 -6.75 -7.34 16.96
C PRO A 34 -6.24 -6.66 15.67
N ALA A 35 -6.98 -5.64 15.24
CA ALA A 35 -6.53 -4.73 14.19
C ALA A 35 -5.23 -4.03 14.61
N SER A 36 -4.36 -3.76 13.64
CA SER A 36 -3.14 -2.98 13.89
C SER A 36 -3.51 -1.55 14.23
N GLN A 37 -2.83 -0.97 15.22
CA GLN A 37 -2.94 0.47 15.55
C GLN A 37 -1.84 1.31 14.90
N THR A 38 -0.98 0.69 14.08
CA THR A 38 0.12 1.36 13.39
C THR A 38 -0.33 2.53 12.50
N PRO A 39 -1.44 2.43 11.72
CA PRO A 39 -1.95 3.55 10.93
C PRO A 39 -2.38 4.75 11.79
N GLU A 40 -3.09 4.50 12.90
CA GLU A 40 -3.55 5.51 13.85
C GLU A 40 -2.37 6.24 14.51
N GLN A 41 -1.35 5.47 14.92
CA GLN A 41 -0.13 6.02 15.51
C GLN A 41 0.61 6.91 14.52
N SER A 42 0.70 6.48 13.26
CA SER A 42 1.35 7.25 12.20
C SER A 42 0.61 8.55 11.91
N ALA A 43 -0.72 8.49 11.81
CA ALA A 43 -1.56 9.66 11.67
C ALA A 43 -1.40 10.62 12.86
N GLY A 44 -1.34 10.09 14.09
CA GLY A 44 -1.11 10.87 15.29
C GLY A 44 0.24 11.58 15.29
N LYS A 45 1.32 10.88 14.90
CA LYS A 45 2.66 11.47 14.81
C LYS A 45 2.76 12.53 13.72
N LEU A 46 2.16 12.30 12.55
CA LEU A 46 2.11 13.29 11.48
C LEU A 46 1.31 14.53 11.90
N ALA A 47 0.14 14.34 12.52
CA ALA A 47 -0.64 15.46 13.05
C ALA A 47 0.15 16.27 14.09
N GLY A 48 0.89 15.58 14.97
CA GLY A 48 1.80 16.23 15.93
C GLY A 48 2.92 17.02 15.24
N ALA A 49 3.56 16.44 14.22
CA ALA A 49 4.63 17.08 13.47
C ALA A 49 4.17 18.33 12.70
N PHE A 50 2.92 18.36 12.24
CA PHE A 50 2.31 19.51 11.56
C PHE A 50 1.51 20.43 12.50
N HIS A 51 1.57 20.22 13.82
CA HIS A 51 0.81 20.96 14.82
C HIS A 51 -0.71 21.02 14.54
N LEU A 52 -1.26 19.95 13.96
CA LEU A 52 -2.67 19.83 13.64
C LEU A 52 -3.45 19.31 14.85
N SER A 53 -4.41 20.11 15.33
CA SER A 53 -5.34 19.65 16.36
C SER A 53 -6.38 18.71 15.76
N LEU A 54 -6.44 17.49 16.29
CA LEU A 54 -7.47 16.51 15.93
C LEU A 54 -8.74 16.66 16.79
N GLY A 55 -8.81 17.70 17.63
CA GLY A 55 -9.95 17.97 18.51
C GLY A 55 -9.91 17.19 19.84
N PRO A 56 -11.04 17.15 20.57
CA PRO A 56 -11.16 16.44 21.84
C PRO A 56 -10.85 14.94 21.71
N PRO A 57 -10.49 14.23 22.80
CA PRO A 57 -9.95 12.87 22.76
C PRO A 57 -10.72 11.89 21.87
N GLN A 58 -12.05 11.78 22.06
CA GLN A 58 -12.89 10.88 21.25
C GLN A 58 -12.90 11.23 19.75
N GLN A 59 -12.90 12.52 19.42
CA GLN A 59 -12.85 12.97 18.03
C GLN A 59 -11.46 12.73 17.43
N ALA A 60 -10.41 12.93 18.23
CA ALA A 60 -9.04 12.71 17.82
C ALA A 60 -8.80 11.25 17.44
N ASP A 61 -9.33 10.30 18.20
CA ASP A 61 -9.18 8.87 17.90
C ASP A 61 -9.89 8.48 16.60
N ASN A 62 -11.11 8.96 16.38
CA ASN A 62 -11.83 8.75 15.13
C ASN A 62 -11.08 9.36 13.92
N ARG A 63 -10.52 10.56 14.09
CA ARG A 63 -9.73 11.22 13.03
C ARG A 63 -8.41 10.50 12.78
N ARG A 64 -7.72 10.00 13.81
CA ARG A 64 -6.50 9.19 13.65
C ARG A 64 -6.78 7.92 12.86
N SER A 65 -7.88 7.23 13.16
CA SER A 65 -8.26 6.02 12.41
C SER A 65 -8.58 6.33 10.95
N GLY A 66 -9.39 7.37 10.70
CA GLY A 66 -9.67 7.82 9.33
C GLY A 66 -8.41 8.25 8.55
N LEU A 67 -7.55 9.05 9.17
CA LEU A 67 -6.30 9.50 8.56
C LEU A 67 -5.33 8.33 8.33
N GLY A 68 -5.24 7.38 9.26
CA GLY A 68 -4.44 6.17 9.11
C GLY A 68 -4.87 5.36 7.89
N ALA A 69 -6.17 5.15 7.72
CA ALA A 69 -6.72 4.48 6.54
C ALA A 69 -6.39 5.26 5.24
N LEU A 70 -6.60 6.58 5.22
CA LEU A 70 -6.30 7.42 4.06
C LEU A 70 -4.81 7.39 3.68
N LEU A 71 -3.91 7.37 4.66
CA LEU A 71 -2.47 7.22 4.42
C LEU A 71 -2.16 5.87 3.77
N GLY A 72 -2.78 4.78 4.23
CA GLY A 72 -2.65 3.46 3.62
C GLY A 72 -3.05 3.44 2.14
N TYR A 73 -4.22 3.99 1.82
CA TYR A 73 -4.66 4.14 0.42
C TYR A 73 -3.73 5.04 -0.39
N GLY A 74 -3.25 6.13 0.22
CA GLY A 74 -2.30 7.06 -0.40
C GLY A 74 -0.97 6.39 -0.76
N LEU A 75 -0.43 5.54 0.12
CA LEU A 75 0.79 4.77 -0.13
C LEU A 75 0.61 3.76 -1.26
N GLY A 76 -0.52 3.04 -1.29
CA GLY A 76 -0.85 2.11 -2.39
C GLY A 76 -0.98 2.83 -3.75
N ALA A 77 -1.62 3.99 -3.76
CA ALA A 77 -1.71 4.86 -4.94
C ALA A 77 -0.34 5.39 -5.37
N ALA A 78 0.47 5.88 -4.42
CA ALA A 78 1.82 6.39 -4.70
C ALA A 78 2.74 5.31 -5.29
N ALA A 79 2.71 4.10 -4.74
CA ALA A 79 3.51 2.96 -5.22
C ALA A 79 3.15 2.60 -6.68
N THR A 80 1.86 2.53 -7.00
CA THR A 80 1.39 2.15 -8.35
C THR A 80 1.51 3.26 -9.37
N VAL A 81 1.30 4.51 -8.99
CA VAL A 81 1.60 5.67 -9.84
C VAL A 81 3.10 5.74 -10.10
N GLY A 82 3.95 5.60 -9.08
CA GLY A 82 5.41 5.54 -9.25
C GLY A 82 5.84 4.43 -10.20
N PHE A 83 5.27 3.23 -10.05
CA PHE A 83 5.47 2.14 -10.98
C PHE A 83 5.00 2.46 -12.40
N ALA A 84 3.86 3.13 -12.56
CA ALA A 84 3.35 3.55 -13.86
C ALA A 84 4.32 4.49 -14.60
N LEU A 85 4.96 5.41 -13.85
CA LEU A 85 6.01 6.29 -14.36
C LEU A 85 7.21 5.50 -14.87
N LEU A 86 7.63 4.46 -14.13
CA LEU A 86 8.75 3.58 -14.51
C LEU A 86 8.42 2.69 -15.71
N ALA A 87 7.21 2.12 -15.74
CA ALA A 87 6.76 1.20 -16.78
C ALA A 87 6.44 1.91 -18.11
N ARG A 88 6.20 3.24 -18.08
CA ARG A 88 5.95 4.10 -19.27
C ARG A 88 4.87 3.53 -20.20
N GLY A 89 3.78 3.04 -19.63
CA GLY A 89 2.64 2.45 -20.35
C GLY A 89 2.91 1.08 -20.98
N ARG A 90 4.08 0.47 -20.74
CA ARG A 90 4.43 -0.84 -21.28
C ARG A 90 3.94 -1.96 -20.36
N ARG A 91 3.59 -3.09 -20.96
CA ARG A 91 3.49 -4.36 -20.21
C ARG A 91 4.85 -4.70 -19.62
N GLN A 92 4.82 -5.25 -18.41
CA GLN A 92 6.01 -5.67 -17.68
C GLN A 92 5.91 -7.17 -17.39
N PRO A 93 7.04 -7.92 -17.35
CA PRO A 93 7.03 -9.28 -16.87
C PRO A 93 6.38 -9.35 -15.48
N LEU A 94 5.41 -10.25 -15.30
CA LEU A 94 4.54 -10.26 -14.11
C LEU A 94 5.35 -10.31 -12.82
N LEU A 95 6.33 -11.21 -12.74
CA LEU A 95 7.16 -11.37 -11.55
C LEU A 95 7.94 -10.09 -11.23
N ARG A 96 8.56 -9.47 -12.26
CA ARG A 96 9.28 -8.19 -12.09
C ARG A 96 8.36 -7.10 -11.57
N ALA A 97 7.18 -6.96 -12.17
CA ALA A 97 6.19 -5.97 -11.76
C ALA A 97 5.68 -6.22 -10.34
N ALA A 98 5.38 -7.47 -10.00
CA ALA A 98 4.90 -7.86 -8.68
C ALA A 98 5.95 -7.60 -7.59
N THR A 99 7.22 -7.93 -7.85
CA THR A 99 8.32 -7.65 -6.92
C THR A 99 8.54 -6.15 -6.75
N LEU A 100 8.53 -5.37 -7.83
CA LEU A 100 8.68 -3.91 -7.74
C LEU A 100 7.52 -3.25 -7.00
N LEU A 101 6.29 -3.69 -7.25
CA LEU A 101 5.10 -3.12 -6.62
C LEU A 101 4.95 -3.55 -5.16
N GLY A 102 5.08 -4.85 -4.89
CA GLY A 102 4.97 -5.38 -3.53
C GLY A 102 6.12 -4.94 -2.65
N GLY A 103 7.36 -5.12 -3.12
CA GLY A 103 8.55 -4.66 -2.39
C GLY A 103 8.65 -3.15 -2.30
N GLY A 104 8.23 -2.43 -3.34
CA GLY A 104 8.16 -0.97 -3.34
C GLY A 104 7.14 -0.43 -2.35
N LEU A 105 5.94 -1.01 -2.28
CA LEU A 105 4.94 -0.65 -1.28
C LEU A 105 5.45 -0.95 0.14
N MET A 106 5.96 -2.16 0.37
CA MET A 106 6.50 -2.58 1.67
C MET A 106 7.61 -1.64 2.15
N THR A 107 8.56 -1.31 1.26
CA THR A 107 9.64 -0.36 1.58
C THR A 107 9.10 1.04 1.88
N LEU A 108 8.08 1.47 1.13
CA LEU A 108 7.48 2.79 1.29
C LEU A 108 6.70 2.89 2.62
N SER A 109 5.89 1.88 2.94
CA SER A 109 5.16 1.80 4.20
C SER A 109 6.12 1.66 5.37
N ASP A 110 6.96 0.63 5.39
CA ASP A 110 7.84 0.34 6.52
C ASP A 110 8.89 1.44 6.72
N GLY A 111 9.41 1.99 5.62
CA GLY A 111 10.31 3.13 5.65
C GLY A 111 9.65 4.35 6.28
N SER A 112 8.41 4.68 5.87
CA SER A 112 7.66 5.80 6.47
C SER A 112 7.38 5.58 7.97
N LEU A 113 7.02 4.36 8.35
CA LEU A 113 6.78 3.99 9.75
C LEU A 113 8.06 4.04 10.59
N THR A 114 9.18 3.62 10.02
CA THR A 114 10.50 3.67 10.67
C THR A 114 10.96 5.10 10.86
N LEU A 115 10.78 5.97 9.85
CA LEU A 115 11.10 7.39 9.94
C LEU A 115 10.25 8.12 10.98
N LEU A 116 8.97 7.72 11.12
CA LEU A 116 8.10 8.21 12.18
C LEU A 116 8.40 7.55 13.54
N GLY A 117 9.33 6.59 13.62
CA GLY A 117 9.67 5.86 14.84
C GLY A 117 8.51 5.03 15.40
N VAL A 118 7.60 4.58 14.53
CA VAL A 118 6.45 3.73 14.90
C VAL A 118 6.88 2.25 14.92
N THR A 119 7.85 1.87 14.08
CA THR A 119 8.36 0.50 14.00
C THR A 119 9.86 0.49 13.71
N ASP A 120 10.52 -0.65 13.94
CA ASP A 120 11.88 -0.93 13.48
C ASP A 120 11.96 -2.35 12.90
N PRO A 121 12.00 -2.50 11.56
CA PRO A 121 12.06 -3.81 10.88
C PRO A 121 13.25 -4.68 11.29
N ARG A 122 14.32 -4.06 11.83
CA ARG A 122 15.52 -4.79 12.30
C ARG A 122 15.26 -5.58 13.57
N THR A 123 14.21 -5.25 14.30
CA THR A 123 13.85 -5.89 15.57
C THR A 123 12.73 -6.93 15.43
N TRP A 124 12.16 -7.06 14.22
CA TRP A 124 11.00 -7.91 13.98
C TRP A 124 11.32 -9.40 14.12
N ARG A 125 10.37 -10.16 14.68
CA ARG A 125 10.43 -11.61 14.67
C ARG A 125 10.07 -12.12 13.27
N ARG A 126 10.45 -13.36 12.97
CA ARG A 126 10.16 -13.99 11.67
C ARG A 126 8.66 -14.04 11.34
N VAL A 127 7.81 -14.21 12.36
CA VAL A 127 6.35 -14.22 12.19
C VAL A 127 5.79 -12.85 11.83
N ASP A 128 6.39 -11.78 12.36
CA ASP A 128 5.96 -10.40 12.09
C ASP A 128 6.36 -10.04 10.64
N TRP A 129 7.56 -10.43 10.21
CA TRP A 129 7.99 -10.37 8.81
C TRP A 129 7.04 -11.11 7.87
N LEU A 130 6.61 -12.33 8.21
CA LEU A 130 5.71 -13.10 7.34
C LEU A 130 4.32 -12.46 7.26
N ALA A 131 3.81 -11.98 8.39
CA ALA A 131 2.52 -11.29 8.46
C ALA A 131 2.52 -9.98 7.65
N ASP A 132 3.69 -9.38 7.43
CA ASP A 132 3.86 -8.19 6.61
C ASP A 132 4.11 -8.51 5.12
N ILE A 133 5.00 -9.45 4.82
CA ILE A 133 5.34 -9.81 3.44
C ILE A 133 4.13 -10.35 2.67
N VAL A 134 3.29 -11.16 3.30
CA VAL A 134 2.18 -11.84 2.60
C VAL A 134 1.17 -10.84 2.00
N PRO A 135 0.61 -9.89 2.77
CA PRO A 135 -0.26 -8.84 2.21
C PRO A 135 0.42 -8.00 1.12
N HIS A 136 1.71 -7.67 1.26
CA HIS A 136 2.46 -6.90 0.26
C HIS A 136 2.72 -7.67 -1.04
N LEU A 137 2.97 -8.97 -0.96
CA LEU A 137 3.06 -9.83 -2.15
C LEU A 137 1.71 -9.93 -2.86
N THR A 138 0.62 -10.06 -2.11
CA THR A 138 -0.74 -10.05 -2.67
C THR A 138 -1.04 -8.73 -3.38
N PHE A 139 -0.68 -7.59 -2.77
CA PHE A 139 -0.76 -6.29 -3.41
C PHE A 139 0.03 -6.26 -4.72
N GLY A 140 1.31 -6.63 -4.67
CA GLY A 140 2.20 -6.57 -5.82
C GLY A 140 1.70 -7.41 -6.99
N LEU A 141 1.28 -8.64 -6.72
CA LEU A 141 0.78 -9.56 -7.74
C LEU A 141 -0.50 -9.06 -8.41
N THR A 142 -1.48 -8.63 -7.61
CA THR A 142 -2.79 -8.20 -8.12
C THR A 142 -2.71 -6.85 -8.83
N ALA A 143 -1.90 -5.91 -8.33
CA ALA A 143 -1.62 -4.65 -9.01
C ALA A 143 -0.87 -4.87 -10.32
N ALA A 144 0.15 -5.75 -10.34
CA ALA A 144 0.90 -6.08 -11.56
C ALA A 144 0.03 -6.75 -12.63
N ALA A 145 -0.83 -7.70 -12.23
CA ALA A 145 -1.77 -8.36 -13.12
C ALA A 145 -2.76 -7.35 -13.72
N THR A 146 -3.32 -6.47 -12.89
CA THR A 146 -4.24 -5.40 -13.30
C THR A 146 -3.57 -4.45 -14.30
N TRP A 147 -2.37 -3.96 -13.97
CA TRP A 147 -1.60 -3.09 -14.88
C TRP A 147 -1.42 -3.72 -16.25
N ASN A 148 -0.94 -4.96 -16.30
CA ASN A 148 -0.70 -5.66 -17.57
C ASN A 148 -2.01 -5.90 -18.34
N ARG A 149 -3.12 -6.15 -17.63
CA ARG A 149 -4.43 -6.39 -18.24
C ARG A 149 -5.01 -5.13 -18.90
N LEU A 150 -4.75 -3.96 -18.34
CA LEU A 150 -5.15 -2.66 -18.89
C LEU A 150 -4.34 -2.24 -20.12
N ARG A 151 -3.17 -2.87 -20.35
CA ARG A 151 -2.36 -2.58 -21.54
C ARG A 151 -2.78 -3.41 -22.76
N PRO A 152 -2.75 -2.80 -23.96
CA PRO A 152 -2.98 -3.52 -25.21
C PRO A 152 -2.04 -4.74 -25.31
N SER A 153 -2.54 -5.85 -25.82
CA SER A 153 -1.67 -6.93 -26.28
C SER A 153 -0.83 -6.39 -27.44
N THR A 154 0.45 -6.78 -27.49
CA THR A 154 1.40 -6.39 -28.54
C THR A 154 1.05 -6.92 -29.95
N GLY A 155 -0.20 -7.34 -30.20
CA GLY A 155 -0.65 -7.95 -31.45
C GLY A 155 -1.92 -7.33 -32.06
N SER A 156 -2.32 -6.12 -31.67
CA SER A 156 -3.46 -5.42 -32.28
C SER A 156 -3.07 -4.02 -32.79
N ARG A 157 -2.09 -4.00 -33.70
CA ARG A 157 -1.96 -2.93 -34.70
C ARG A 157 -1.49 -3.56 -36.00
N ALA A 158 -2.44 -3.59 -36.95
CA ALA A 158 -2.32 -3.79 -38.40
C ALA A 158 -1.50 -4.98 -38.89
#